data_AF-A0A0Q6M753-F1
#
_entry.id   AF-A0A0Q6M753-F1
#
_cell.length_a   1.000
_cell.length_b   1.000
_cell.length_c   1.000
_cell.angle_alpha   90.00
_cell.angle_beta   90.00
_cell.angle_gamma   90.00
#
_symmetry.space_group_name_H-M   'P 1'
#
loop_
_entity.id
_entity.type
_entity.pdbx_description
1 polymer ?
#
loop_
_entity_poly.entity_id
_entity_poly.type
_entity_poly.pdbx_seq_one_letter_code
_entity_poly.pdbx_strand_id
1 'polypeptide(L)' 'MRTTITIDDDLLAKATKLTGPLDRSAMVREGLKALIERESARRLARLGGTQPQLKAAPRRRGGDET' A
#
# COMPACT_ATOMS: atom_id res chain seq x y z
N MET A 1 2.80 16.16 -12.27
CA MET A 1 2.11 17.39 -11.79
C MET A 1 2.92 17.97 -10.65
N ARG A 2 3.10 19.29 -10.59
CA ARG A 2 3.77 19.99 -9.49
C ARG A 2 2.72 20.76 -8.70
N THR A 3 2.66 20.50 -7.40
CA THR A 3 1.65 21.07 -6.50
C THR A 3 2.34 21.52 -5.22
N THR A 4 1.91 22.66 -4.68
CA THR A 4 2.31 23.11 -3.35
C THR A 4 1.24 22.71 -2.36
N ILE A 5 1.63 22.04 -1.28
CA ILE A 5 0.75 21.61 -0.19
C ILE A 5 1.34 22.04 1.14
N THR A 6 0.48 22.47 2.06
CA THR A 6 0.87 22.77 3.44
C THR A 6 0.76 21.51 4.27
N ILE A 7 1.81 21.16 5.01
CA ILE A 7 1.86 19.99 5.88
C ILE A 7 2.28 20.48 7.26
N ASP A 8 1.65 19.91 8.30
CA ASP A 8 2.02 20.14 9.68
C ASP A 8 3.45 19.61 9.97
N ASP A 9 4.28 20.45 10.59
CA ASP A 9 5.70 20.13 10.83
C ASP A 9 5.88 19.01 11.85
N ASP A 10 5.01 18.91 12.86
CA ASP A 10 5.06 17.84 13.86
C ASP A 10 4.69 16.49 13.23
N LEU A 11 3.70 16.50 12.32
CA LEU A 11 3.34 15.33 11.54
C LEU A 11 4.50 14.86 10.64
N LEU A 12 5.17 15.79 9.96
CA LEU A 12 6.30 15.48 9.09
C LEU A 12 7.51 14.96 9.89
N ALA A 13 7.78 15.56 11.06
CA ALA A 13 8.83 15.11 11.96
C ALA A 13 8.56 13.69 12.47
N LYS A 14 7.33 13.39 12.87
CA LYS A 14 6.91 12.06 13.31
C LYS A 14 7.04 11.02 12.21
N ALA A 15 6.60 11.36 11.00
CA ALA A 15 6.72 10.47 9.85
C ALA A 15 8.20 10.15 9.57
N THR A 16 9.05 11.17 9.49
CA THR A 16 10.50 11.02 9.27
C THR A 16 11.18 10.17 10.33
N LYS A 17 10.79 10.33 11.60
CA LYS A 17 11.31 9.51 12.70
C LYS A 17 10.95 8.03 12.57
N LEU A 18 9.79 7.71 12.00
CA LEU A 18 9.28 6.34 11.89
C LEU A 18 9.71 5.65 10.59
N THR A 19 9.79 6.38 9.48
CA THR A 19 10.06 5.81 8.15
C THR A 19 11.52 5.92 7.74
N GLY A 20 12.33 6.68 8.49
CA GLY A 20 13.73 6.96 8.14
C GLY A 20 13.87 8.11 7.14
N PRO A 21 15.09 8.32 6.61
CA PRO A 21 15.39 9.44 5.73
C PRO A 21 14.73 9.25 4.36
N LEU A 22 13.66 10.01 4.13
CA LEU A 22 12.99 10.12 2.84
C LEU A 22 13.01 11.59 2.40
N ASP A 23 13.13 11.81 1.09
CA ASP A 23 12.84 13.14 0.56
C ASP A 23 11.34 13.46 0.73
N ARG A 24 10.99 14.75 0.79
CA ARG A 24 9.60 15.18 1.02
C ARG A 24 8.61 14.65 -0.01
N SER A 25 9.03 14.49 -1.27
CA SER A 25 8.16 14.00 -2.34
C SER A 25 7.91 12.49 -2.23
N ALA A 26 8.93 11.72 -1.83
CA ALA A 26 8.83 10.32 -1.52
C ALA A 26 7.92 10.10 -0.32
N MET A 27 8.05 10.90 0.75
CA MET A 27 7.17 10.84 1.91
C MET A 27 5.69 11.01 1.53
N VAL A 28 5.38 12.02 0.72
CA VAL A 28 4.00 12.26 0.26
C VAL A 28 3.49 11.11 -0.61
N ARG A 29 4.33 10.59 -1.52
CA ARG A 29 3.98 9.45 -2.38
C ARG A 29 3.67 8.20 -1.57
N GLU A 30 4.50 7.86 -0.60
CA GLU A 30 4.30 6.69 0.25
C GLU A 30 3.08 6.88 1.17
N GLY A 31 2.84 8.09 1.68
CA GLY A 31 1.62 8.40 2.43
C GLY A 31 0.34 8.18 1.61
N LEU A 32 0.34 8.56 0.33
CA LEU A 32 -0.78 8.32 -0.58
C LEU A 32 -0.97 6.82 -0.89
N LYS A 33 0.12 6.08 -1.13
CA LYS A 33 0.06 4.62 -1.32
C LYS A 33 -0.53 3.92 -0.09
N ALA A 34 -0.04 4.25 1.10
CA ALA A 34 -0.53 3.67 2.35
C ALA A 34 -2.02 3.95 2.57
N LEU A 35 -2.50 5.14 2.17
CA LEU A 35 -3.93 5.45 2.21
C LEU A 35 -4.74 4.56 1.26
N ILE A 36 -4.28 4.40 0.02
CA ILE A 36 -4.91 3.54 -1.00
C ILE A 36 -4.96 2.09 -0.52
N GLU A 37 -3.84 1.57 0.01
CA GLU A 37 -3.75 0.21 0.54
C GLU A 37 -4.74 -0.01 1.69
N ARG A 38 -4.83 0.95 2.62
CA ARG A 38 -5.78 0.89 3.74
C ARG A 38 -7.23 0.86 3.27
N GLU A 39 -7.62 1.70 2.31
CA GLU A 39 -8.99 1.66 1.77
C GLU A 39 -9.26 0.39 0.97
N SER A 40 -8.26 -0.08 0.22
CA SER A 40 -8.38 -1.32 -0.55
C SER A 40 -8.58 -2.51 0.37
N ALA A 41 -7.81 -2.60 1.46
CA ALA A 41 -7.97 -3.61 2.49
C ALA A 41 -9.36 -3.54 3.14
N ARG A 42 -9.85 -2.33 3.48
CA ARG A 42 -11.22 -2.14 3.99
C ARG A 42 -12.29 -2.60 3.00
N ARG A 43 -12.13 -2.26 1.72
CA ARG A 43 -13.07 -2.68 0.67
C ARG A 43 -13.07 -4.19 0.50
N LEU A 44 -11.89 -4.82 0.44
CA LEU A 44 -11.74 -6.27 0.34
C LEU A 44 -12.34 -6.98 1.56
N ALA A 45 -12.10 -6.48 2.78
CA ALA A 45 -12.68 -7.03 3.99
C ALA A 45 -14.22 -6.96 3.98
N ARG A 46 -14.80 -5.85 3.49
CA ARG A 46 -16.27 -5.71 3.32
C ARG A 46 -16.85 -6.64 2.27
N LEU A 47 -16.07 -7.01 1.25
CA LEU A 47 -16.48 -8.05 0.33
C LEU A 47 -16.62 -9.40 1.04
N GLY A 48 -16.11 -9.57 2.27
CA GLY A 48 -16.45 -10.71 3.13
C GLY A 48 -16.06 -12.07 2.54
N GLY A 49 -15.12 -12.09 1.59
CA GLY A 49 -14.91 -13.26 0.75
C GLY A 49 -16.14 -13.56 -0.09
N THR A 50 -16.65 -12.59 -0.86
CA THR A 50 -17.81 -12.70 -1.78
C THR A 50 -17.76 -13.92 -2.69
N GLN A 51 -16.59 -14.52 -2.83
CA GLN A 51 -16.38 -15.80 -3.47
C GLN A 51 -15.89 -16.83 -2.42
N PRO A 52 -16.74 -17.28 -1.47
CA PRO A 52 -16.32 -18.23 -0.44
C PRO A 52 -16.03 -19.62 -1.03
N GLN A 53 -16.52 -19.86 -2.25
CA GLN A 53 -16.30 -21.07 -3.03
C GLN A 53 -15.17 -20.92 -4.06
N LEU A 54 -14.43 -19.80 -4.05
CA LEU A 54 -13.33 -19.58 -4.99
C LEU A 54 -12.27 -20.66 -4.78
N LYS A 55 -12.06 -21.51 -5.79
CA LYS A 55 -10.97 -22.48 -5.78
C LYS A 55 -9.68 -21.76 -6.15
N ALA A 56 -8.65 -21.94 -5.32
CA ALA A 56 -7.32 -21.43 -5.64
C ALA A 56 -6.85 -21.98 -7.00
N ALA A 57 -6.26 -21.13 -7.83
CA ALA A 57 -5.70 -21.57 -9.11
C ALA A 57 -4.61 -22.64 -8.88
N PRO A 58 -4.49 -23.66 -9.75
CA PRO A 58 -3.44 -24.68 -9.63
C PRO A 58 -2.05 -24.03 -9.57
N ARG A 59 -1.23 -24.47 -8.61
CA ARG A 59 0.14 -23.99 -8.49
C ARG A 59 0.95 -24.50 -9.69
N ARG A 60 1.46 -23.62 -10.54
CA ARG A 60 2.41 -23.99 -11.59
C ARG A 60 3.72 -24.39 -10.92
N ARG A 61 3.96 -25.71 -10.80
CA ARG A 61 5.28 -26.24 -10.51
C ARG A 61 6.08 -26.12 -11.80
N GLY A 62 7.28 -25.53 -11.75
CA GLY A 62 8.17 -25.51 -12.91
C GLY A 62 8.27 -26.93 -13.46
N GLY A 63 8.05 -27.10 -14.76
CA GLY A 63 8.20 -28.40 -15.38
C GLY A 63 9.59 -28.91 -15.08
N ASP A 64 9.70 -30.19 -14.76
CA ASP A 64 10.94 -30.94 -14.83
C ASP A 64 11.58 -30.62 -16.19
N GLU A 65 12.65 -29.83 -16.18
CA GLU A 65 13.57 -29.73 -17.30
C GLU A 65 14.39 -31.02 -17.25
N THR A 66 13.90 -32.06 -17.95
CA THR A 66 14.68 -33.23 -18.33
C THR A 66 14.55 -33.45 -19.83
#